data_AF-A0A416CY46-F1
#
_entry.id   AF-A0A416CY46-F1
#
_cell.length_a   1.000
_cell.length_b   1.000
_cell.length_c   1.000
_cell.angle_alpha   90.00
_cell.angle_beta   90.00
_cell.angle_gamma   90.00
#
_symmetry.space_group_name_H-M   'P 1'
#
loop_
_entity.id
_entity.type
_entity.pdbx_description
1 polymer ?
#
loop_
_entity_poly.entity_id
_entity_poly.type
_entity_poly.pdbx_seq_one_letter_code
_entity_poly.pdbx_strand_id
1 'polypeptide(L)'
;MEDLIKKVSYLKGYADGLDLSPKSDEGKLIIKLLDVMSEMADTIEELNSRVDDVEDVVDELDDCVLEIADDLYGDDEYDDYDDDDDDDYIDDYDDDDYDSDGNDYFEIQCPNCGEDVMIDFDMIDDDNAIVCPNCHEEIELEFDCDCDDDDCDCGHEH
;
A
#
# COMPACT_ATOMS: atom_id res chain seq x y z
N MET A 1 -14.56 12.72 -18.21
CA MET A 1 -13.29 12.70 -18.97
C MET A 1 -13.39 13.22 -20.41
N GLU A 2 -14.58 13.57 -20.91
CA GLU A 2 -14.83 14.27 -22.19
C GLU A 2 -13.94 15.50 -22.46
N ASP A 3 -13.36 16.05 -21.41
CA ASP A 3 -12.50 17.22 -21.43
C ASP A 3 -11.18 16.97 -22.18
N LEU A 4 -10.67 15.73 -22.19
CA LEU A 4 -9.40 15.42 -22.85
C LEU A 4 -9.52 15.46 -24.37
N ILE A 5 -10.54 14.80 -24.92
CA ILE A 5 -10.86 14.83 -26.36
C ILE A 5 -11.14 16.26 -26.82
N LYS A 6 -11.89 17.04 -26.03
CA LYS A 6 -12.15 18.47 -26.32
C LYS A 6 -10.86 19.29 -26.33
N LYS A 7 -9.94 19.06 -25.37
CA LYS A 7 -8.63 19.73 -25.30
C LYS A 7 -7.73 19.36 -26.48
N VAL A 8 -7.65 18.08 -26.85
CA VAL A 8 -6.87 17.62 -28.01
C VAL A 8 -7.44 18.17 -29.32
N SER A 9 -8.78 18.19 -29.45
CA SER A 9 -9.47 18.78 -30.60
C SER A 9 -9.23 20.29 -30.72
N TYR A 10 -9.23 21.00 -29.59
CA TYR A 10 -8.87 22.43 -29.55
C TYR A 10 -7.42 22.66 -29.98
N LEU A 11 -6.48 21.83 -29.52
CA LEU A 11 -5.07 21.91 -29.93
C LEU A 11 -4.87 21.61 -31.42
N LYS A 12 -5.60 20.64 -31.98
CA LYS A 12 -5.64 20.40 -33.44
C LYS A 12 -6.10 21.63 -34.21
N GLY A 13 -7.24 22.23 -33.82
CA GLY A 13 -7.74 23.44 -34.48
C GLY A 13 -6.81 24.64 -34.31
N TYR A 14 -6.12 24.76 -33.17
CA TYR A 14 -5.13 25.80 -32.94
C TYR A 14 -3.88 25.59 -33.81
N ALA A 15 -3.42 24.36 -33.96
CA ALA A 15 -2.29 24.00 -34.83
C ALA A 15 -2.61 24.30 -36.31
N ASP A 16 -3.84 24.02 -36.76
CA ASP A 16 -4.32 24.38 -38.10
C ASP A 16 -4.35 25.90 -38.29
N GLY A 17 -4.80 26.65 -37.28
CA GLY A 17 -4.87 28.12 -37.31
C GLY A 17 -3.50 28.82 -37.33
N LEU A 18 -2.46 28.16 -36.82
CA LEU A 18 -1.08 28.63 -36.88
C LEU A 18 -0.40 28.40 -38.24
N ASP A 19 -1.10 27.76 -39.19
CA ASP A 19 -0.53 27.27 -40.46
C ASP A 19 0.78 26.51 -40.20
N LEU A 20 0.77 25.62 -39.19
CA LEU A 20 1.79 24.59 -38.99
C LEU A 20 1.71 23.62 -40.17
N SER A 21 2.07 24.12 -41.34
CA SER A 21 1.96 23.38 -42.58
C SER A 21 2.84 22.13 -42.49
N PRO A 22 2.47 21.04 -43.17
CA PRO A 22 3.34 19.87 -43.32
C PRO A 22 4.59 20.16 -44.18
N LYS A 23 4.98 21.43 -44.36
CA LYS A 23 6.12 21.86 -45.17
C LYS A 23 7.42 21.83 -44.37
N SER A 24 7.38 22.07 -43.06
CA SER A 24 8.55 21.90 -42.17
C SER A 24 8.49 20.55 -41.47
N ASP A 25 9.65 20.02 -41.09
CA ASP A 25 9.72 18.73 -40.40
C ASP A 25 9.20 18.84 -38.96
N GLU A 26 9.30 20.02 -38.34
CA GLU A 26 8.71 20.33 -37.04
C GLU A 26 7.17 20.34 -37.11
N GLY A 27 6.57 20.91 -38.16
CA GLY A 27 5.11 20.90 -38.35
C GLY A 27 4.56 19.48 -38.50
N LYS A 28 5.25 18.63 -39.27
CA LYS A 28 4.90 17.20 -39.40
C LYS A 28 4.99 16.46 -38.07
N LEU A 29 6.00 16.76 -37.25
CA LEU A 29 6.16 16.14 -35.93
C LEU A 29 5.01 16.52 -34.99
N ILE A 30 4.64 17.81 -34.96
CA ILE A 30 3.54 18.31 -34.10
C ILE A 30 2.20 17.66 -34.50
N ILE A 31 1.90 17.57 -35.81
CA ILE A 31 0.68 16.91 -36.28
C ILE A 31 0.63 15.45 -35.80
N LYS A 32 1.73 14.70 -35.97
CA LYS A 32 1.80 13.31 -35.49
C LYS A 32 1.64 13.19 -33.98
N LEU A 33 2.21 14.11 -33.20
CA LEU A 33 2.02 14.16 -31.76
C LEU A 33 0.55 14.37 -31.41
N LEU A 34 -0.14 15.29 -32.09
CA LEU A 34 -1.56 15.54 -31.87
C LEU A 34 -2.44 14.34 -32.25
N ASP A 35 -2.05 13.57 -33.26
CA ASP A 35 -2.72 12.32 -33.61
C ASP A 35 -2.56 11.27 -32.50
N VAL A 36 -1.34 11.04 -32.01
CA VAL A 36 -1.10 10.13 -30.88
C VAL A 36 -1.86 10.59 -29.63
N MET A 37 -1.89 11.89 -29.34
CA MET A 37 -2.68 12.43 -28.22
C MET A 37 -4.18 12.20 -28.40
N SER A 38 -4.68 12.15 -29.63
CA SER A 38 -6.09 11.84 -29.90
C SER A 38 -6.37 10.36 -29.60
N GLU A 39 -5.51 9.47 -30.10
CA GLU A 39 -5.61 8.02 -29.84
C GLU A 39 -5.50 7.71 -28.33
N MET A 40 -4.62 8.41 -27.62
CA MET A 40 -4.51 8.30 -26.16
C MET A 40 -5.81 8.75 -25.47
N ALA A 41 -6.43 9.84 -25.93
CA ALA A 41 -7.67 10.33 -25.34
C ALA A 41 -8.82 9.32 -25.52
N ASP A 42 -8.92 8.71 -26.70
CA ASP A 42 -9.92 7.67 -27.00
C ASP A 42 -9.67 6.42 -26.14
N THR A 43 -8.42 5.97 -26.04
CA THR A 43 -8.05 4.80 -25.23
C THR A 43 -8.33 5.02 -23.75
N ILE A 44 -8.09 6.24 -23.24
CA ILE A 44 -8.41 6.59 -21.85
C ILE A 44 -9.93 6.57 -21.63
N GLU A 45 -10.73 7.05 -22.59
CA GLU A 45 -12.20 6.99 -22.47
C GLU A 45 -12.70 5.54 -22.43
N GLU A 46 -12.18 4.67 -23.29
CA GLU A 46 -12.48 3.23 -23.26
C GLU A 46 -12.07 2.59 -21.92
N LEU A 47 -10.89 2.95 -21.40
CA LEU A 47 -10.40 2.43 -20.13
C LEU A 47 -11.29 2.84 -18.96
N ASN A 48 -11.84 4.06 -18.94
CA ASN A 48 -12.79 4.45 -17.90
C ASN A 48 -14.09 3.66 -17.98
N SER A 49 -14.64 3.45 -19.18
CA SER A 49 -15.84 2.61 -19.31
C SER A 49 -15.60 1.22 -18.74
N ARG A 50 -14.41 0.66 -18.93
CA ARG A 50 -14.05 -0.63 -18.36
C ARG A 50 -13.82 -0.59 -16.86
N VAL A 51 -13.44 0.55 -16.31
CA VAL A 51 -13.35 0.75 -14.85
C VAL A 51 -14.76 0.79 -14.26
N ASP A 52 -15.67 1.53 -14.88
CA ASP A 52 -17.09 1.56 -14.48
C ASP A 52 -17.68 0.14 -14.48
N ASP A 53 -17.43 -0.66 -15.54
CA ASP A 53 -17.86 -2.07 -15.60
C ASP A 53 -17.27 -2.93 -14.46
N VAL A 54 -16.06 -2.61 -13.99
CA VAL A 54 -15.41 -3.33 -12.89
C VAL A 54 -16.01 -2.91 -11.55
N GLU A 55 -16.34 -1.63 -11.36
CA GLU A 55 -17.04 -1.16 -10.17
C GLU A 55 -18.37 -1.91 -9.99
N ASP A 56 -19.15 -2.06 -11.06
CA ASP A 56 -20.40 -2.84 -11.03
C ASP A 56 -20.18 -4.30 -10.60
N VAL A 57 -19.11 -4.94 -11.08
CA VAL A 57 -18.76 -6.32 -10.70
C VAL A 57 -18.31 -6.42 -9.25
N VAL A 58 -17.58 -5.41 -8.75
CA VAL A 58 -17.13 -5.38 -7.35
C VAL A 58 -18.32 -5.24 -6.42
N ASP A 59 -19.30 -4.39 -6.76
CA ASP A 59 -20.53 -4.24 -5.99
C ASP A 59 -21.32 -5.57 -5.95
N GLU A 60 -21.43 -6.29 -7.08
CA GLU A 60 -22.07 -7.62 -7.12
C GLU A 60 -21.32 -8.65 -6.27
N LEU A 61 -19.99 -8.59 -6.23
CA LEU A 61 -19.18 -9.47 -5.39
C LEU A 61 -19.35 -9.15 -3.90
N ASP A 62 -19.47 -7.88 -3.51
CA ASP A 62 -19.71 -7.48 -2.12
C ASP A 62 -21.02 -8.08 -1.60
N ASP A 63 -22.10 -7.96 -2.39
CA ASP A 63 -23.40 -8.57 -2.06
C ASP A 63 -23.28 -10.10 -1.89
N CYS A 64 -22.53 -10.79 -2.76
CA CYS A 64 -22.31 -12.23 -2.65
C CYS A 64 -21.55 -12.60 -1.37
N VAL A 65 -20.55 -11.80 -0.98
CA VAL A 65 -19.77 -12.03 0.24
C VAL A 65 -20.66 -11.84 1.47
N LEU A 66 -21.55 -10.84 1.47
CA LEU A 66 -22.51 -10.64 2.55
C LEU A 66 -23.48 -11.81 2.68
N GLU A 67 -24.00 -12.35 1.57
CA GLU A 67 -24.86 -13.54 1.58
C GLU A 67 -24.13 -14.76 2.16
N ILE A 68 -22.88 -14.99 1.74
CA ILE A 68 -22.06 -16.08 2.27
C ILE A 68 -21.76 -15.88 3.76
N ALA A 69 -21.51 -14.64 4.20
CA ALA A 69 -21.26 -14.33 5.60
C ALA A 69 -22.51 -14.58 6.46
N ASP A 70 -23.70 -14.23 5.97
CA ASP A 70 -24.98 -14.52 6.64
C ASP A 70 -25.24 -16.04 6.72
N ASP A 71 -24.98 -16.79 5.64
CA ASP A 71 -25.13 -18.25 5.64
C ASP A 71 -24.17 -18.98 6.61
N LEU A 72 -22.97 -18.44 6.81
CA LEU A 72 -21.92 -19.05 7.66
C LEU A 72 -21.98 -18.58 9.13
N TYR A 73 -22.32 -17.32 9.36
CA TYR A 73 -22.22 -16.65 10.67
C TYR A 73 -23.55 -15.99 11.12
N GLY A 74 -24.60 -16.01 10.31
CA GLY A 74 -25.90 -15.36 10.58
C GLY A 74 -26.89 -16.18 11.39
N ASP A 75 -26.57 -17.42 11.77
CA ASP A 75 -27.36 -18.27 12.68
C ASP A 75 -26.85 -18.21 14.14
N ASP A 76 -25.87 -17.36 14.43
CA ASP A 76 -25.43 -17.12 15.81
C ASP A 76 -26.40 -16.16 16.51
N GLU A 77 -27.54 -16.71 16.97
CA GLU A 77 -28.35 -16.16 18.06
C GLU A 77 -27.47 -15.98 19.31
N TYR A 78 -26.64 -14.94 19.35
CA TYR A 78 -26.20 -14.30 20.59
C TYR A 78 -27.30 -13.33 21.05
N ASP A 79 -28.50 -13.86 21.24
CA ASP A 79 -29.47 -13.27 22.14
C ASP A 79 -29.02 -13.56 23.58
N ASP A 80 -28.88 -12.49 24.35
CA ASP A 80 -29.05 -12.47 25.81
C ASP A 80 -27.89 -12.99 26.69
N TYR A 81 -26.79 -12.21 26.75
CA TYR A 81 -26.12 -12.05 28.04
C TYR A 81 -26.71 -10.82 28.72
N ASP A 82 -27.72 -11.09 29.54
CA ASP A 82 -28.29 -10.23 30.57
C ASP A 82 -27.14 -9.49 31.30
N ASP A 83 -27.19 -8.17 31.25
CA ASP A 83 -26.32 -7.21 31.93
C ASP A 83 -26.66 -7.14 33.42
N ASP A 84 -26.60 -8.29 34.11
CA ASP A 84 -26.85 -8.43 35.55
C ASP A 84 -26.11 -9.68 36.10
N ASP A 85 -24.78 -9.64 36.23
CA ASP A 85 -24.17 -10.19 37.45
C ASP A 85 -22.85 -9.49 37.80
N ASP A 86 -22.75 -9.23 39.09
CA ASP A 86 -21.72 -8.54 39.84
C ASP A 86 -20.31 -9.14 39.64
N ASP A 87 -19.32 -8.25 39.65
CA ASP A 87 -18.04 -8.33 40.34
C ASP A 87 -17.30 -9.68 40.52
N ASP A 88 -15.98 -9.57 40.35
CA ASP A 88 -14.91 -10.48 40.79
C ASP A 88 -14.44 -11.57 39.81
N TYR A 89 -13.82 -11.17 38.69
CA TYR A 89 -12.66 -11.94 38.20
C TYR A 89 -11.39 -11.08 38.25
N ILE A 90 -10.59 -11.46 39.24
CA ILE A 90 -9.25 -11.00 39.55
C ILE A 90 -8.38 -11.03 38.28
N ASP A 91 -7.85 -9.85 37.97
CA ASP A 91 -6.62 -9.63 37.22
C ASP A 91 -5.47 -10.27 38.02
N ASP A 92 -5.17 -11.54 37.75
CA ASP A 92 -3.93 -12.18 38.15
C ASP A 92 -3.15 -12.55 36.88
N TYR A 93 -2.02 -11.87 36.76
CA TYR A 93 -0.93 -12.06 35.83
C TYR A 93 -0.40 -13.51 35.80
N ASP A 94 0.44 -13.76 34.79
CA ASP A 94 1.24 -14.95 34.47
C ASP A 94 0.51 -16.08 33.74
N ASP A 95 0.76 -16.20 32.44
CA ASP A 95 1.86 -17.08 32.03
C ASP A 95 2.21 -16.82 30.56
N ASP A 96 3.47 -16.46 30.35
CA ASP A 96 4.17 -16.34 29.09
C ASP A 96 4.09 -17.65 28.29
N ASP A 97 3.37 -17.66 27.16
CA ASP A 97 3.63 -18.65 26.10
C ASP A 97 3.03 -18.20 24.75
N TYR A 98 3.37 -16.99 24.31
CA TYR A 98 3.32 -16.71 22.88
C TYR A 98 4.53 -17.38 22.24
N ASP A 99 4.34 -18.67 21.92
CA ASP A 99 5.02 -19.38 20.83
C ASP A 99 4.69 -18.62 19.53
N SER A 100 5.34 -17.47 19.36
CA SER A 100 5.32 -16.67 18.16
C SER A 100 6.23 -17.39 17.18
N ASP A 101 5.63 -18.11 16.25
CA ASP A 101 6.29 -18.81 15.15
C ASP A 101 7.34 -17.92 14.43
N GLY A 102 8.57 -17.97 14.95
CA GLY A 102 9.85 -17.95 14.25
C GLY A 102 10.08 -16.89 13.20
N ASN A 103 9.69 -15.63 13.42
CA ASN A 103 10.26 -14.51 12.67
C ASN A 103 10.38 -13.25 13.54
N ASP A 104 11.58 -13.00 14.06
CA ASP A 104 11.89 -11.85 14.92
C ASP A 104 12.06 -10.57 14.08
N TYR A 105 10.95 -10.03 13.55
CA TYR A 105 10.94 -8.72 12.90
C TYR A 105 10.69 -7.59 13.92
N PHE A 106 11.41 -6.49 13.80
CA PHE A 106 11.18 -5.26 14.57
C PHE A 106 11.07 -4.03 13.65
N GLU A 107 10.24 -3.06 14.05
CA GLU A 107 10.04 -1.81 13.31
C GLU A 107 10.96 -0.71 13.85
N ILE A 108 11.71 -0.06 12.95
CA ILE A 108 12.47 1.15 13.27
C ILE A 108 12.15 2.26 12.29
N GLN A 109 12.29 3.50 12.73
CA GLN A 109 12.23 4.64 11.83
C GLN A 109 13.59 4.88 11.17
N CYS A 110 13.64 4.89 9.84
CA CYS A 110 14.88 5.15 9.11
C CYS A 110 15.38 6.59 9.39
N PRO A 111 16.62 6.79 9.87
CA PRO A 111 17.14 8.12 10.20
C PRO A 111 17.33 9.03 8.98
N ASN A 112 17.42 8.45 7.78
CA ASN A 112 17.65 9.20 6.55
C ASN A 112 16.36 9.69 5.86
N CYS A 113 15.26 8.92 5.93
CA CYS A 113 14.01 9.26 5.26
C CYS A 113 12.79 9.40 6.17
N GLY A 114 12.88 8.98 7.43
CA GLY A 114 11.80 9.08 8.42
C GLY A 114 10.65 8.09 8.22
N GLU A 115 10.81 7.10 7.33
CA GLU A 115 9.83 6.04 7.10
C GLU A 115 10.08 4.88 8.07
N ASP A 116 9.01 4.27 8.57
CA ASP A 116 9.08 3.10 9.43
C ASP A 116 9.35 1.86 8.57
N VAL A 117 10.44 1.15 8.89
CA VAL A 117 10.92 -0.02 8.17
C VAL A 117 10.96 -1.23 9.10
N MET A 118 10.48 -2.38 8.60
CA MET A 118 10.63 -3.67 9.29
C MET A 118 11.99 -4.28 8.97
N ILE A 119 12.71 -4.70 9.99
CA ILE A 119 14.00 -5.37 9.90
C ILE A 119 13.91 -6.72 10.60
N ASP A 120 14.51 -7.74 9.99
CA ASP A 120 14.65 -9.08 10.55
C ASP A 120 15.87 -9.14 11.49
N PHE A 121 15.74 -9.74 12.66
CA PHE A 121 16.82 -9.92 13.62
C PHE A 121 18.01 -10.69 13.02
N ASP A 122 17.74 -11.64 12.12
CA ASP A 122 18.78 -12.42 11.41
C ASP A 122 19.68 -11.53 10.52
N MET A 123 19.23 -10.32 10.15
CA MET A 123 20.04 -9.38 9.36
C MET A 123 21.01 -8.54 10.20
N ILE A 124 20.95 -8.62 11.53
CA ILE A 124 21.83 -7.87 12.44
C ILE A 124 23.14 -8.64 12.72
N ASP A 125 23.09 -9.97 12.74
CA ASP A 125 24.20 -10.82 13.20
C ASP A 125 25.29 -11.06 12.14
N ASP A 126 24.91 -11.02 10.86
CA ASP A 126 25.87 -11.04 9.77
C ASP A 126 26.33 -9.60 9.50
N ASP A 127 27.64 -9.37 9.29
CA ASP A 127 28.30 -8.09 8.96
C ASP A 127 27.76 -7.34 7.69
N ASN A 128 26.52 -7.59 7.29
CA ASN A 128 25.79 -6.98 6.20
C ASN A 128 25.16 -5.66 6.65
N ALA A 129 25.50 -4.57 5.95
CA ALA A 129 24.84 -3.30 6.16
C ALA A 129 23.34 -3.42 5.85
N ILE A 130 22.48 -3.04 6.80
CA ILE A 130 21.02 -3.00 6.59
C ILE A 130 20.71 -1.81 5.70
N VAL A 131 20.16 -2.05 4.51
CA VAL A 131 19.84 -0.99 3.55
C VAL A 131 18.34 -0.68 3.59
N CYS A 132 18.01 0.59 3.80
CA CYS A 132 16.61 1.03 3.80
C CYS A 132 15.97 0.81 2.41
N PRO A 133 14.82 0.13 2.29
CA PRO A 133 14.15 -0.08 1.00
C PRO A 133 13.59 1.22 0.39
N ASN A 134 13.32 2.23 1.21
CA ASN A 134 12.75 3.50 0.75
C ASN A 134 13.83 4.44 0.20
N CYS A 135 14.92 4.65 0.93
CA CYS A 135 15.97 5.61 0.55
C CYS A 135 17.27 4.98 0.03
N HIS A 136 17.41 3.65 0.11
CA HIS A 136 18.58 2.90 -0.31
C HIS A 136 19.89 3.30 0.38
N GLU A 137 19.79 3.94 1.54
CA GLU A 137 20.94 4.27 2.39
C GLU A 137 21.10 3.21 3.49
N GLU A 138 22.34 3.02 3.93
CA GLU A 138 22.67 2.14 5.04
C GLU A 138 22.12 2.72 6.35
N ILE A 139 21.48 1.87 7.14
CA ILE A 139 20.99 2.20 8.48
C ILE A 139 22.06 1.72 9.47
N GLU A 140 22.79 2.67 10.05
CA GLU A 140 23.68 2.38 11.17
C GLU A 140 22.86 2.28 12.47
N LEU A 141 22.86 1.10 13.08
CA LEU A 141 22.25 0.86 14.38
C LEU A 141 23.33 0.92 15.46
N GLU A 142 23.32 1.99 16.26
CA GLU A 142 24.15 2.08 17.47
C GLU A 142 23.39 1.41 18.63
N PHE A 143 23.83 0.22 19.02
CA PHE A 143 23.36 -0.43 20.24
C PHE A 143 24.09 0.20 21.43
N ASP A 144 23.48 1.22 22.06
CA ASP A 144 23.89 1.68 23.39
C ASP A 144 23.52 0.61 24.41
N CYS A 145 24.42 -0.34 24.58
CA CYS A 145 24.40 -1.28 25.67
C CYS A 145 24.80 -0.53 26.96
N ASP A 146 23.82 0.09 27.62
CA ASP A 146 23.96 0.64 28.97
C ASP A 146 24.06 -0.51 29.99
N CYS A 147 25.19 -1.22 29.94
CA CYS A 147 25.54 -2.29 30.87
C CYS A 147 26.21 -1.70 32.11
N ASP A 148 25.41 -1.27 33.08
CA ASP A 148 25.90 -0.83 34.40
C ASP A 148 25.52 -1.77 35.56
N ASP A 149 24.99 -2.97 35.29
CA ASP A 149 24.73 -3.98 36.33
C ASP A 149 25.08 -5.41 35.86
N ASP A 150 25.82 -6.14 36.71
CA ASP A 150 26.45 -7.46 36.52
C ASP A 150 25.45 -8.66 36.35
N ASP A 151 24.23 -8.45 35.86
CA ASP A 151 23.19 -9.51 35.77
C ASP A 151 22.25 -9.36 34.55
N CYS A 152 22.79 -9.01 33.38
CA CYS A 152 22.05 -9.11 32.12
C CYS A 152 22.32 -10.46 31.44
N ASP A 153 21.39 -11.39 31.64
CA ASP A 153 21.22 -12.59 30.80
C ASP A 153 20.73 -12.13 29.41
N CYS A 154 21.67 -11.66 28.60
CA CYS A 154 21.46 -11.53 27.17
C CYS A 154 21.42 -12.94 26.60
N GLY A 155 20.20 -13.47 26.46
CA GLY A 155 19.89 -14.82 26.03
C GLY A 155 20.63 -15.21 24.76
N HIS A 156 21.83 -15.75 24.94
CA HIS A 156 22.48 -16.64 23.99
C HIS A 156 21.97 -18.04 24.30
N GLU A 157 20.83 -18.39 23.72
CA GLU A 157 20.57 -19.79 23.39
C GLU A 157 20.70 -19.99 21.89
N HIS A 158 21.08 -21.20 21.52
CA HIS A 158 22.22 -21.49 20.64
C HIS A 158 21.83 -22.20 19.35
#